data_AF-A0A327QWU8-F1
#
_entry.id   AF-A0A327QWU8-F1
#
_cell.length_a   1.000
_cell.length_b   1.000
_cell.length_c   1.000
_cell.angle_alpha   90.00
_cell.angle_beta   90.00
_cell.angle_gamma   90.00
#
_symmetry.space_group_name_H-M   'P 1'
#
loop_
_entity.id
_entity.type
_entity.pdbx_description
1 polymer ?
#
loop_
_entity_poly.entity_id
_entity_poly.type
_entity_poly.pdbx_seq_one_letter_code
_entity_poly.pdbx_strand_id
1 'polypeptide(L)'
;MKKLLLIVCVQLCSTVLWAQCDCEQEFKKLKSRVEESFAGFHDYVTPATQAAYEEHNRATEAMIKNVQQYPYCTYYLQKWTTFFDGNVAYNRQSATVDVLGEMVLTTAQLQALRDKDANSIEGIYNMGSHHLAVVEHPTPFGKYAVVLLDFVRSKRPVAPGSIVMLLKDTVNGYIEGLSAFLHEQRVYGKVEPGKFILQLTRDGVPFAEAMPGKEYFQGDTAIVQQLSPKTVYFAYNFIEYDRTTKLDNLMKEQWSTISQAENLIFDMRKSAYGLSLWHLVPVMADHDVVKYGSDLYASPATRTYVQAAKYKQRFTNKGIADAGNYITKANNNAWWIPADAKEVYHPVKSPVQLKHVVILVNEVNDLTARFLDVIRQSNLVTIIAAKPIPLAQYNLNGQFLLSKDAYANIYMARQTNTTVQNGILQKFITPTITLSPKEDWIKLAQQYVESLPRLQK
;
A
#
# COMPACT_ATOMS: atom_id res chain seq x y z
N MET A 1 -3.26 -4.42 66.54
CA MET A 1 -3.78 -3.65 65.38
C MET A 1 -2.70 -3.08 64.45
N LYS A 2 -1.50 -2.68 64.92
CA LYS A 2 -0.41 -2.20 64.03
C LYS A 2 0.22 -3.25 63.09
N LYS A 3 0.11 -4.54 63.39
CA LYS A 3 0.64 -5.63 62.52
C LYS A 3 -0.32 -6.08 61.41
N LEU A 4 -1.60 -5.67 61.46
CA LEU A 4 -2.59 -6.03 60.42
C LEU A 4 -2.58 -5.03 59.24
N LEU A 5 -2.03 -3.82 59.43
CA LEU A 5 -1.94 -2.79 58.39
C LEU A 5 -0.83 -3.07 57.36
N LEU A 6 0.20 -3.85 57.73
CA LEU A 6 1.34 -4.11 56.85
C LEU A 6 1.03 -5.16 55.76
N ILE A 7 0.08 -6.06 56.00
CA ILE A 7 -0.28 -7.14 55.05
C ILE A 7 -1.24 -6.63 53.96
N VAL A 8 -2.05 -5.61 54.26
CA VAL A 8 -2.97 -4.99 53.28
C VAL A 8 -2.22 -4.07 52.29
N CYS A 9 -1.09 -3.49 52.70
CA CYS A 9 -0.30 -2.60 51.84
C CYS A 9 0.55 -3.34 50.80
N VAL A 10 0.87 -4.63 51.01
CA VAL A 10 1.66 -5.46 50.08
C VAL A 10 0.79 -6.06 48.96
N GLN A 11 -0.54 -6.19 49.15
CA GLN A 11 -1.43 -6.71 48.11
C GLN A 11 -1.94 -5.66 47.11
N LEU A 12 -1.80 -4.37 47.41
CA LEU A 12 -2.11 -3.26 46.49
C LEU A 12 -0.96 -2.93 45.53
N CYS A 13 0.20 -3.57 45.68
CA CYS A 13 1.30 -3.54 44.71
C CYS A 13 1.21 -4.73 43.74
N SER A 14 -0.01 -5.17 43.42
CA SER A 14 -0.27 -5.96 42.23
C SER A 14 0.03 -5.06 41.03
N THR A 15 1.31 -4.96 40.73
CA THR A 15 1.81 -4.53 39.43
C THR A 15 0.92 -5.22 38.42
N VAL A 16 0.10 -4.42 37.74
CA VAL A 16 -0.57 -4.85 36.52
C VAL A 16 0.56 -5.46 35.71
N LEU A 17 0.56 -6.78 35.56
CA LEU A 17 1.43 -7.47 34.63
C LEU A 17 0.90 -7.05 33.26
N TRP A 18 1.19 -5.80 32.87
CA TRP A 18 1.13 -5.35 31.50
C TRP A 18 1.89 -6.41 30.74
N ALA A 19 1.21 -7.11 29.84
CA ALA A 19 1.84 -8.15 29.03
C ALA A 19 3.12 -7.53 28.44
N GLN A 20 4.28 -7.97 28.95
CA GLN A 20 5.54 -7.45 28.49
C GLN A 20 5.72 -7.91 27.05
N CYS A 21 5.96 -6.95 26.17
CA CYS A 21 6.30 -7.25 24.80
C CYS A 21 7.70 -7.87 24.78
N ASP A 22 7.82 -9.15 24.46
CA ASP A 22 9.11 -9.79 24.14
C ASP A 22 9.46 -9.47 22.69
N CYS A 23 9.90 -8.23 22.46
CA CYS A 23 10.17 -7.74 21.12
C CYS A 23 11.31 -8.50 20.43
N GLU A 24 12.30 -8.96 21.20
CA GLU A 24 13.39 -9.79 20.70
C GLU A 24 12.89 -11.14 20.17
N GLN A 25 12.01 -11.80 20.91
CA GLN A 25 11.42 -13.06 20.45
C GLN A 25 10.54 -12.86 19.22
N GLU A 26 9.72 -11.80 19.19
CA GLU A 26 8.91 -11.48 18.01
C GLU A 26 9.80 -11.17 16.79
N PHE A 27 10.89 -10.43 16.96
CA PHE A 27 11.87 -10.17 15.92
C PHE A 27 12.49 -11.46 15.36
N LYS A 28 12.95 -12.36 16.23
CA LYS A 28 13.53 -13.65 15.82
C LYS A 28 12.55 -14.47 14.98
N LYS A 29 11.28 -14.50 15.39
CA LYS A 29 10.22 -15.19 14.63
C LYS A 29 9.94 -14.50 13.29
N LEU A 30 9.84 -13.17 13.28
CA LEU A 30 9.63 -12.40 12.05
C LEU A 30 10.77 -12.65 11.06
N LYS A 31 12.02 -12.51 11.51
CA LYS A 31 13.22 -12.73 10.71
C LYS A 31 13.25 -14.14 10.11
N SER A 32 13.13 -15.19 10.94
CA SER A 32 13.10 -16.58 10.46
C SER A 32 11.97 -16.81 9.45
N ARG A 33 10.76 -16.26 9.68
CA ARG A 33 9.65 -16.40 8.72
C ARG A 33 9.93 -15.73 7.39
N VAL A 34 10.56 -14.56 7.39
CA VAL A 34 10.91 -13.86 6.15
C VAL A 34 12.00 -14.62 5.39
N GLU A 35 13.07 -15.02 6.07
CA GLU A 35 14.17 -15.80 5.49
C GLU A 35 13.67 -17.13 4.89
N GLU A 36 12.70 -17.77 5.53
CA GLU A 36 12.13 -19.06 5.10
C GLU A 36 11.04 -18.94 4.04
N SER A 37 10.24 -17.88 4.01
CA SER A 37 9.00 -17.84 3.22
C SER A 37 8.90 -16.73 2.20
N PHE A 38 9.72 -15.68 2.29
CA PHE A 38 9.67 -14.60 1.31
C PHE A 38 10.30 -15.07 0.00
N ALA A 39 9.49 -15.14 -1.06
CA ALA A 39 9.97 -15.59 -2.38
C ALA A 39 11.09 -14.70 -2.94
N GLY A 40 11.13 -13.43 -2.53
CA GLY A 40 12.15 -12.48 -2.93
C GLY A 40 13.38 -12.42 -2.03
N PHE A 41 13.49 -13.24 -0.97
CA PHE A 41 14.57 -13.08 0.00
C PHE A 41 15.96 -13.07 -0.65
N HIS A 42 16.21 -14.02 -1.57
CA HIS A 42 17.48 -14.11 -2.31
C HIS A 42 17.69 -13.01 -3.35
N ASP A 43 16.64 -12.30 -3.77
CA ASP A 43 16.78 -11.14 -4.65
C ASP A 43 17.24 -9.89 -3.86
N TYR A 44 16.92 -9.82 -2.56
CA TYR A 44 17.29 -8.73 -1.65
C TYR A 44 18.59 -9.01 -0.90
N VAL A 45 18.85 -10.27 -0.54
CA VAL A 45 20.01 -10.72 0.23
C VAL A 45 20.91 -11.55 -0.69
N THR A 46 21.82 -10.85 -1.34
CA THR A 46 22.80 -11.37 -2.30
C THR A 46 24.20 -11.27 -1.67
N PRO A 47 25.25 -11.89 -2.26
CA PRO A 47 26.62 -11.68 -1.80
C PRO A 47 27.02 -10.19 -1.69
N ALA A 48 26.48 -9.33 -2.56
CA ALA A 48 26.78 -7.90 -2.54
C ALA A 48 26.01 -7.12 -1.46
N THR A 49 24.83 -7.60 -1.03
CA THR A 49 23.95 -6.93 -0.05
C THR A 49 23.93 -7.61 1.32
N GLN A 50 24.60 -8.76 1.47
CA GLN A 50 24.67 -9.54 2.71
C GLN A 50 25.13 -8.71 3.90
N ALA A 51 26.21 -7.93 3.75
CA ALA A 51 26.75 -7.11 4.83
C ALA A 51 25.75 -6.03 5.29
N ALA A 52 25.00 -5.43 4.36
CA ALA A 52 23.96 -4.45 4.67
C ALA A 52 22.77 -5.11 5.41
N TYR A 53 22.37 -6.32 5.01
CA TYR A 53 21.33 -7.09 5.70
C TYR A 53 21.74 -7.44 7.14
N GLU A 54 22.98 -7.89 7.33
CA GLU A 54 23.50 -8.22 8.66
C GLU A 54 23.63 -6.99 9.56
N GLU A 55 24.05 -5.85 9.01
CA GLU A 55 24.10 -4.60 9.76
C GLU A 55 22.69 -4.13 10.15
N HIS A 56 21.73 -4.21 9.24
CA HIS A 56 20.33 -3.90 9.52
C HIS A 56 19.74 -4.79 10.63
N ASN A 57 20.11 -6.07 10.65
CA ASN A 57 19.75 -6.99 11.74
C ASN A 57 20.38 -6.57 13.08
N ARG A 58 21.69 -6.33 13.12
CA ARG A 58 22.39 -5.90 14.35
C ARG A 58 21.84 -4.59 14.91
N ALA A 59 21.62 -3.61 14.03
CA ALA A 59 21.04 -2.33 14.42
C ALA A 59 19.64 -2.51 15.00
N THR A 60 18.81 -3.36 14.39
CA THR A 60 17.47 -3.67 14.89
C THR A 60 17.52 -4.36 16.25
N GLU A 61 18.37 -5.38 16.41
CA GLU A 61 18.57 -6.09 17.68
C GLU A 61 18.99 -5.14 18.81
N ALA A 62 19.90 -4.21 18.53
CA ALA A 62 20.32 -3.20 19.50
C ALA A 62 19.16 -2.26 19.90
N MET A 63 18.30 -1.87 18.95
CA MET A 63 17.15 -0.99 19.22
C MET A 63 16.07 -1.68 20.07
N ILE A 64 15.78 -2.96 19.81
CA ILE A 64 14.65 -3.66 20.45
C ILE A 64 14.97 -4.25 21.83
N LYS A 65 16.24 -4.37 22.21
CA LYS A 65 16.70 -5.02 23.45
C LYS A 65 16.01 -4.53 24.72
N ASN A 66 15.68 -3.24 24.78
CA ASN A 66 15.05 -2.61 25.95
C ASN A 66 13.60 -2.17 25.68
N VAL A 67 13.01 -2.61 24.56
CA VAL A 67 11.67 -2.20 24.16
C VAL A 67 10.64 -3.08 24.85
N GLN A 68 9.94 -2.50 25.83
CA GLN A 68 8.91 -3.18 26.62
C GLN A 68 7.49 -2.84 26.17
N GLN A 69 7.33 -1.77 25.38
CA GLN A 69 6.04 -1.26 24.93
C GLN A 69 5.78 -1.66 23.49
N TYR A 70 4.58 -2.19 23.24
CA TYR A 70 4.22 -2.71 21.93
C TYR A 70 4.24 -1.69 20.78
N PRO A 71 3.86 -0.41 20.93
CA PRO A 71 3.94 0.54 19.83
C PRO A 71 5.38 0.75 19.34
N TYR A 72 6.33 0.79 20.27
CA TYR A 72 7.75 0.85 19.94
C TYR A 72 8.22 -0.43 19.27
N CYS A 73 7.79 -1.60 19.78
CA CYS A 73 8.17 -2.86 19.16
C CYS A 73 7.64 -2.96 17.73
N THR A 74 6.35 -2.69 17.53
CA THR A 74 5.69 -2.68 16.21
C THR A 74 6.43 -1.76 15.25
N TYR A 75 6.83 -0.57 15.72
CA TYR A 75 7.54 0.39 14.88
C TYR A 75 8.89 -0.15 14.44
N TYR A 76 9.71 -0.67 15.36
CA TYR A 76 11.03 -1.20 15.02
C TYR A 76 10.94 -2.45 14.13
N LEU A 77 9.95 -3.32 14.35
CA LEU A 77 9.73 -4.48 13.51
C LEU A 77 9.25 -4.08 12.10
N GLN A 78 8.34 -3.11 11.97
CA GLN A 78 7.93 -2.57 10.67
C GLN A 78 9.05 -1.83 9.94
N LYS A 79 9.90 -1.13 10.70
CA LYS A 79 11.12 -0.50 10.19
C LYS A 79 12.11 -1.54 9.68
N TRP A 80 12.24 -2.67 10.38
CA TRP A 80 13.08 -3.75 9.89
C TRP A 80 12.58 -4.28 8.54
N THR A 81 11.27 -4.43 8.34
CA THR A 81 10.73 -4.92 7.06
C THR A 81 10.91 -3.95 5.88
N THR A 82 11.37 -2.70 6.10
CA THR A 82 11.64 -1.78 4.98
C THR A 82 12.85 -2.21 4.14
N PHE A 83 13.70 -3.10 4.64
CA PHE A 83 14.78 -3.71 3.85
C PHE A 83 14.24 -4.42 2.58
N PHE A 84 12.98 -4.85 2.60
CA PHE A 84 12.31 -5.58 1.52
C PHE A 84 11.34 -4.71 0.71
N ASP A 85 11.52 -3.37 0.72
CA ASP A 85 10.73 -2.39 -0.04
C ASP A 85 9.21 -2.52 0.08
N GLY A 86 8.70 -2.98 1.22
CA GLY A 86 7.26 -3.16 1.44
C GLY A 86 6.68 -4.50 0.97
N ASN A 87 7.50 -5.39 0.40
CA ASN A 87 7.09 -6.77 0.07
C ASN A 87 6.91 -7.66 1.32
N VAL A 88 7.34 -7.17 2.48
CA VAL A 88 7.13 -7.76 3.79
C VAL A 88 6.55 -6.69 4.71
N ALA A 89 5.51 -7.04 5.45
CA ALA A 89 4.94 -6.18 6.48
C ALA A 89 4.71 -6.94 7.79
N TYR A 90 5.17 -6.36 8.89
CA TYR A 90 4.77 -6.78 10.24
C TYR A 90 3.47 -6.08 10.61
N ASN A 91 2.53 -6.83 11.17
CA ASN A 91 1.23 -6.32 11.58
C ASN A 91 0.88 -6.83 12.96
N ARG A 92 0.16 -6.00 13.71
CA ARG A 92 -0.36 -6.35 15.02
C ARG A 92 -1.84 -6.07 15.09
N GLN A 93 -2.60 -7.06 15.56
CA GLN A 93 -4.02 -6.97 15.81
C GLN A 93 -4.25 -6.91 17.32
N SER A 94 -4.17 -5.72 17.89
CA SER A 94 -4.63 -5.51 19.27
C SER A 94 -6.14 -5.36 19.31
N ALA A 95 -6.79 -5.75 20.41
CA ALA A 95 -8.21 -5.46 20.66
C ALA A 95 -8.42 -4.01 21.17
N THR A 96 -7.39 -3.45 21.80
CA THR A 96 -7.36 -2.08 22.33
C THR A 96 -6.49 -1.19 21.45
N VAL A 97 -6.72 0.13 21.52
CA VAL A 97 -5.76 1.10 20.98
C VAL A 97 -4.67 1.28 22.03
N ASP A 98 -3.42 1.11 21.63
CA ASP A 98 -2.30 1.45 22.50
C ASP A 98 -2.23 2.99 22.59
N VAL A 99 -1.89 3.53 23.76
CA VAL A 99 -1.60 4.96 23.93
C VAL A 99 -0.13 5.12 24.31
N LEU A 100 0.52 6.16 23.79
CA LEU A 100 1.95 6.41 24.01
C LEU A 100 2.21 7.22 25.28
N GLY A 101 1.14 7.71 25.88
CA GLY A 101 1.12 8.58 27.05
C GLY A 101 -0.12 9.44 27.05
N GLU A 102 -0.21 10.33 28.01
CA GLU A 102 -1.27 11.32 28.13
C GLU A 102 -0.67 12.71 28.32
N MET A 103 -1.31 13.70 27.72
CA MET A 103 -0.96 15.10 27.83
C MET A 103 -2.23 15.94 27.80
N VAL A 104 -2.47 16.67 28.88
CA VAL A 104 -3.56 17.65 28.94
C VAL A 104 -3.01 19.01 28.52
N LEU A 105 -3.55 19.56 27.43
CA LEU A 105 -3.19 20.89 26.94
C LEU A 105 -4.15 21.93 27.52
N THR A 106 -3.59 22.99 28.11
CA THR A 106 -4.36 24.13 28.60
C THR A 106 -4.91 24.97 27.45
N THR A 107 -5.94 25.78 27.71
CA THR A 107 -6.49 26.72 26.73
C THR A 107 -5.42 27.67 26.17
N ALA A 108 -4.48 28.12 27.02
CA ALA A 108 -3.36 28.97 26.59
C ALA A 108 -2.40 28.24 25.64
N GLN A 109 -2.08 26.97 25.90
CA GLN A 109 -1.25 26.15 25.00
C GLN A 109 -1.95 25.90 23.67
N LEU A 110 -3.25 25.60 23.68
CA LEU A 110 -4.02 25.42 22.45
C LEU A 110 -4.06 26.70 21.61
N GLN A 111 -4.20 27.87 22.25
CA GLN A 111 -4.14 29.14 21.55
C GLN A 111 -2.75 29.39 20.96
N ALA A 112 -1.69 29.19 21.74
CA ALA A 112 -0.32 29.33 21.28
C ALA A 112 0.00 28.42 20.08
N LEU A 113 -0.57 27.20 20.02
CA LEU A 113 -0.43 26.30 18.88
C LEU A 113 -1.15 26.81 17.63
N ARG A 114 -2.32 27.44 17.76
CA ARG A 114 -3.02 28.07 16.62
C ARG A 114 -2.23 29.25 16.06
N ASP A 115 -1.53 29.97 16.93
CA ASP A 115 -0.74 31.15 16.57
C ASP A 115 0.64 30.80 15.97
N LYS A 116 1.02 29.51 15.92
CA LYS A 116 2.28 29.06 15.31
C LYS A 116 2.29 29.34 13.79
N ASP A 117 3.46 29.67 13.27
CA ASP A 117 3.70 29.86 11.84
C ASP A 117 3.27 28.64 11.01
N ALA A 118 2.70 28.87 9.82
CA ALA A 118 2.18 27.83 8.95
C ALA A 118 3.23 26.77 8.53
N ASN A 119 4.52 27.12 8.55
CA ASN A 119 5.63 26.22 8.26
C ASN A 119 6.15 25.49 9.51
N SER A 120 5.67 25.84 10.70
CA SER A 120 5.98 25.09 11.92
C SER A 120 5.28 23.74 11.91
N ILE A 121 5.98 22.71 12.38
CA ILE A 121 5.41 21.40 12.68
C ILE A 121 4.46 21.43 13.88
N GLU A 122 4.63 22.38 14.79
CA GLU A 122 3.70 22.58 15.89
C GLU A 122 2.44 23.29 15.39
N GLY A 123 1.29 22.82 15.83
CA GLY A 123 0.01 23.38 15.44
C GLY A 123 -1.18 22.49 15.77
N ILE A 124 -2.36 22.97 15.37
CA ILE A 124 -3.61 22.20 15.40
C ILE A 124 -3.90 21.69 13.99
N TYR A 125 -4.26 20.41 13.89
CA TYR A 125 -4.46 19.71 12.63
C TYR A 125 -5.77 18.93 12.62
N ASN A 126 -6.33 18.77 11.43
CA ASN A 126 -7.51 17.99 11.14
C ASN A 126 -7.13 16.71 10.39
N MET A 127 -7.63 15.56 10.87
CA MET A 127 -7.54 14.25 10.22
C MET A 127 -8.95 13.69 10.02
N GLY A 128 -9.58 14.00 8.89
CA GLY A 128 -10.99 13.69 8.69
C GLY A 128 -11.86 14.36 9.76
N SER A 129 -12.39 13.57 10.69
CA SER A 129 -13.24 14.06 11.80
C SER A 129 -12.48 14.29 13.12
N HIS A 130 -11.16 14.13 13.14
CA HIS A 130 -10.35 14.22 14.35
C HIS A 130 -9.54 15.51 14.39
N HIS A 131 -9.51 16.17 15.55
CA HIS A 131 -8.62 17.29 15.83
C HIS A 131 -7.42 16.80 16.65
N LEU A 132 -6.23 17.18 16.20
CA LEU A 132 -4.96 16.77 16.76
C LEU A 132 -4.11 18.01 17.07
N ALA A 133 -3.36 17.99 18.15
CA ALA A 133 -2.32 18.96 18.43
C ALA A 133 -0.94 18.32 18.24
N VAL A 134 -0.06 18.96 17.49
CA VAL A 134 1.36 18.61 17.45
C VAL A 134 2.11 19.59 18.32
N VAL A 135 2.81 19.08 19.32
CA VAL A 135 3.49 19.87 20.35
C VAL A 135 4.88 19.33 20.62
N GLU A 136 5.84 20.20 20.90
CA GLU A 136 7.16 19.78 21.37
C GLU A 136 7.04 19.02 22.70
N HIS A 137 7.48 17.77 22.66
CA HIS A 137 7.47 16.85 23.78
C HIS A 137 8.62 15.84 23.60
N PRO A 138 9.81 16.16 24.12
CA PRO A 138 10.96 15.27 24.01
C PRO A 138 10.68 13.91 24.65
N THR A 139 10.84 12.85 23.85
CA THR A 139 10.72 11.45 24.24
C THR A 139 11.97 10.69 23.80
N PRO A 140 12.20 9.46 24.28
CA PRO A 140 13.26 8.61 23.74
C PRO A 140 13.13 8.34 22.22
N PHE A 141 11.92 8.48 21.65
CA PHE A 141 11.69 8.32 20.21
C PHE A 141 12.06 9.58 19.42
N GLY A 142 11.63 10.74 19.91
CA GLY A 142 11.56 11.94 19.09
C GLY A 142 11.22 13.21 19.86
N LYS A 143 11.07 14.29 19.11
CA LYS A 143 10.92 15.65 19.65
C LYS A 143 9.47 16.09 19.84
N TYR A 144 8.53 15.55 19.08
CA TYR A 144 7.13 16.00 19.13
C TYR A 144 6.16 14.87 19.48
N ALA A 145 5.08 15.23 20.15
CA ALA A 145 3.93 14.38 20.41
C ALA A 145 2.73 14.89 19.60
N VAL A 146 1.91 13.95 19.14
CA VAL A 146 0.60 14.21 18.55
C VAL A 146 -0.46 13.82 19.57
N VAL A 147 -1.18 14.82 20.07
CA VAL A 147 -2.19 14.70 21.11
C VAL A 147 -3.57 14.76 20.48
N LEU A 148 -4.41 13.80 20.81
CA LEU A 148 -5.80 13.79 20.39
C LEU A 148 -6.60 14.84 21.20
N LEU A 149 -7.25 15.78 20.53
CA LEU A 149 -8.01 16.84 21.21
C LEU A 149 -9.47 16.46 21.47
N ASP A 150 -10.05 15.64 20.59
CA ASP A 150 -11.45 15.27 20.66
C ASP A 150 -11.65 13.77 20.77
N PHE A 151 -12.81 13.40 21.31
CA PHE A 151 -13.18 12.01 21.44
C PHE A 151 -13.39 11.35 20.08
N VAL A 152 -12.70 10.23 19.85
CA VAL A 152 -12.90 9.41 18.65
C VAL A 152 -14.07 8.47 18.88
N ARG A 153 -15.21 8.74 18.24
CA ARG A 153 -16.30 7.75 18.14
C ARG A 153 -15.92 6.66 17.14
N SER A 154 -15.21 5.65 17.61
CA SER A 154 -14.91 4.44 16.83
C SER A 154 -15.22 3.18 17.64
N LYS A 155 -15.03 2.00 17.04
CA LYS A 155 -15.10 0.71 17.73
C LYS A 155 -14.06 0.59 18.87
N ARG A 156 -13.05 1.46 18.89
CA ARG A 156 -12.00 1.52 19.92
C ARG A 156 -11.83 2.98 20.36
N PRO A 157 -12.63 3.44 21.31
CA PRO A 157 -12.59 4.84 21.73
C PRO A 157 -11.23 5.19 22.34
N VAL A 158 -10.75 6.39 22.01
CA VAL A 158 -9.53 6.99 22.58
C VAL A 158 -9.94 8.30 23.23
N ALA A 159 -9.45 8.54 24.45
CA ALA A 159 -9.82 9.73 25.22
C ALA A 159 -9.08 10.98 24.69
N PRO A 160 -9.72 12.16 24.78
CA PRO A 160 -9.01 13.43 24.66
C PRO A 160 -7.79 13.49 25.59
N GLY A 161 -6.69 14.06 25.11
CA GLY A 161 -5.41 14.14 25.80
C GLY A 161 -4.51 12.92 25.60
N SER A 162 -4.96 11.83 24.96
CA SER A 162 -4.07 10.72 24.65
C SER A 162 -3.02 11.10 23.59
N ILE A 163 -1.77 10.71 23.83
CA ILE A 163 -0.69 10.79 22.84
C ILE A 163 -0.85 9.60 21.88
N VAL A 164 -1.23 9.90 20.64
CA VAL A 164 -1.55 8.91 19.61
C VAL A 164 -0.41 8.69 18.61
N MET A 165 0.56 9.61 18.57
CA MET A 165 1.76 9.48 17.74
C MET A 165 2.94 10.25 18.36
N LEU A 166 4.16 9.75 18.13
CA LEU A 166 5.40 10.46 18.41
C LEU A 166 6.13 10.73 17.09
N LEU A 167 6.82 11.86 17.00
CA LEU A 167 7.45 12.32 15.78
C LEU A 167 8.90 12.72 16.03
N LYS A 168 9.78 12.44 15.07
CA LYS A 168 11.17 12.88 15.09
C LYS A 168 11.60 13.47 13.76
N ASP A 169 12.46 14.47 13.84
CA ASP A 169 13.11 15.06 12.68
C ASP A 169 14.07 14.06 12.03
N THR A 170 14.22 14.17 10.71
CA THR A 170 15.22 13.42 9.94
C THR A 170 16.16 14.37 9.21
N VAL A 171 17.30 13.85 8.75
CA VAL A 171 18.41 14.61 8.17
C VAL A 171 18.03 15.41 6.90
N ASN A 172 16.90 15.09 6.24
CA ASN A 172 16.48 15.70 4.98
C ASN A 172 15.16 16.49 5.08
N GLY A 173 14.75 16.91 6.28
CA GLY A 173 13.49 17.64 6.48
C GLY A 173 12.23 16.77 6.34
N TYR A 174 12.39 15.44 6.32
CA TYR A 174 11.29 14.50 6.52
C TYR A 174 11.06 14.31 8.02
N ILE A 175 9.84 13.95 8.38
CA ILE A 175 9.47 13.53 9.71
C ILE A 175 9.17 12.04 9.68
N GLU A 176 9.70 11.33 10.67
CA GLU A 176 9.40 9.93 10.92
C GLU A 176 8.47 9.85 12.14
N GLY A 177 7.37 9.10 12.01
CA GLY A 177 6.36 8.95 13.06
C GLY A 177 6.21 7.52 13.58
N LEU A 178 5.94 7.39 14.88
CA LEU A 178 5.47 6.17 15.55
C LEU A 178 4.02 6.39 15.95
N SER A 179 3.10 5.66 15.33
CA SER A 179 1.64 5.80 15.55
C SER A 179 1.09 4.64 16.37
N ALA A 180 0.29 4.94 17.38
CA ALA A 180 -0.46 3.93 18.12
C ALA A 180 -1.90 3.77 17.63
N PHE A 181 -2.35 4.68 16.74
CA PHE A 181 -3.72 4.76 16.25
C PHE A 181 -3.94 4.07 14.90
N LEU A 182 -2.92 4.05 14.05
CA LEU A 182 -3.02 3.50 12.69
C LEU A 182 -2.44 2.09 12.63
N HIS A 183 -3.15 1.19 11.91
CA HIS A 183 -2.64 -0.15 11.58
C HIS A 183 -1.35 -0.08 10.72
N GLU A 184 -1.10 1.07 10.10
CA GLU A 184 0.13 1.41 9.39
C GLU A 184 0.94 2.39 10.23
N GLN A 185 2.06 1.96 10.83
CA GLN A 185 2.94 2.86 11.58
C GLN A 185 4.02 3.49 10.69
N ARG A 186 3.88 3.39 9.37
CA ARG A 186 4.77 4.02 8.41
C ARG A 186 4.28 5.42 8.14
N VAL A 187 4.97 6.37 8.73
CA VAL A 187 4.66 7.77 8.57
C VAL A 187 5.93 8.48 8.10
N TYR A 188 6.09 8.54 6.78
CA TYR A 188 7.12 9.34 6.12
C TYR A 188 6.41 10.49 5.41
N GLY A 189 6.69 11.72 5.80
CA GLY A 189 6.21 12.90 5.11
C GLY A 189 7.21 14.03 5.22
N LYS A 190 7.42 14.75 4.12
CA LYS A 190 8.04 16.08 4.19
C LYS A 190 6.99 17.02 4.77
N VAL A 191 7.38 17.86 5.72
CA VAL A 191 6.51 18.97 6.16
C VAL A 191 6.45 19.96 5.00
N GLU A 192 5.30 20.06 4.35
CA GLU A 192 5.05 21.10 3.36
C GLU A 192 4.19 22.20 4.01
N PRO A 193 4.35 23.47 3.61
CA PRO A 193 3.49 24.54 4.10
C PRO A 193 2.01 24.19 3.88
N GLY A 194 1.24 24.08 4.97
CA GLY A 194 -0.18 23.73 4.92
C GLY A 194 -0.53 22.25 4.74
N LYS A 195 0.45 21.36 4.51
CA LYS A 195 0.25 19.90 4.45
C LYS A 195 1.15 19.23 5.46
N PHE A 196 0.52 18.59 6.44
CA PHE A 196 1.22 17.74 7.37
C PHE A 196 0.95 16.28 7.02
N ILE A 197 1.94 15.46 7.32
CA ILE A 197 1.96 14.00 7.39
C ILE A 197 0.55 13.34 7.42
N LEU A 198 0.31 12.28 6.63
CA LEU A 198 -0.95 11.50 6.63
C LEU A 198 -2.23 12.31 6.28
N GLN A 199 -2.14 13.25 5.33
CA GLN A 199 -3.26 14.11 4.94
C GLN A 199 -3.77 15.02 6.08
N LEU A 200 -2.95 15.26 7.10
CA LEU A 200 -3.26 16.22 8.15
C LEU A 200 -3.28 17.64 7.57
N THR A 201 -4.43 18.29 7.70
CA THR A 201 -4.62 19.67 7.25
C THR A 201 -4.54 20.60 8.45
N ARG A 202 -3.72 21.65 8.36
CA ARG A 202 -3.60 22.62 9.45
C ARG A 202 -4.94 23.33 9.62
N ASP A 203 -5.38 23.50 10.87
CA ASP A 203 -6.60 24.22 11.16
C ASP A 203 -6.55 25.64 10.58
N GLY A 204 -7.63 26.08 9.95
CA GLY A 204 -7.71 27.38 9.26
C GLY A 204 -6.92 27.52 7.96
N VAL A 205 -6.19 26.49 7.50
CA VAL A 205 -5.54 26.49 6.17
C VAL A 205 -6.45 25.74 5.19
N PRO A 206 -7.04 26.42 4.19
CA PRO A 206 -7.77 25.75 3.13
C PRO A 206 -6.87 24.71 2.49
N PHE A 207 -7.40 23.51 2.21
CA PHE A 207 -6.67 22.49 1.46
C PHE A 207 -6.15 23.14 0.17
N ALA A 208 -4.83 23.34 0.07
CA ALA A 208 -4.24 23.85 -1.15
C ALA A 208 -4.52 22.83 -2.24
N GLU A 209 -5.43 23.21 -3.16
CA GLU A 209 -5.89 22.42 -4.29
C GLU A 209 -4.73 21.61 -4.88
N ALA A 210 -4.96 20.31 -4.99
CA ALA A 210 -3.97 19.36 -5.46
C ALA A 210 -3.59 19.67 -6.91
N MET A 211 -2.37 20.16 -7.12
CA MET A 211 -1.68 20.33 -8.41
C MET A 211 -2.43 21.18 -9.47
N PRO A 212 -1.77 22.19 -10.07
CA PRO A 212 -2.39 22.94 -11.16
C PRO A 212 -2.58 22.01 -12.37
N GLY A 213 -3.85 21.72 -12.66
CA GLY A 213 -4.26 20.82 -13.75
C GLY A 213 -5.72 20.42 -13.58
N LYS A 214 -6.63 21.41 -13.62
CA LYS A 214 -8.10 21.30 -13.53
C LYS A 214 -8.61 20.10 -12.73
N GLU A 215 -9.05 20.37 -11.49
CA GLU A 215 -9.95 19.48 -10.76
C GLU A 215 -11.18 19.20 -11.62
N TYR A 216 -11.21 18.06 -12.31
CA TYR A 216 -12.45 17.60 -12.92
C TYR A 216 -13.26 16.71 -11.99
N PHE A 217 -12.68 16.08 -10.95
CA PHE A 217 -13.40 15.05 -10.20
C PHE A 217 -13.08 15.00 -8.71
N GLN A 218 -14.10 15.26 -7.88
CA GLN A 218 -14.23 14.83 -6.48
C GLN A 218 -15.37 13.79 -6.42
N GLY A 219 -15.09 12.56 -5.96
CA GLY A 219 -16.11 11.51 -5.72
C GLY A 219 -15.76 10.11 -6.26
N ASP A 220 -16.42 9.09 -5.69
CA ASP A 220 -16.39 7.67 -6.11
C ASP A 220 -17.22 7.44 -7.39
N THR A 221 -16.83 8.07 -8.49
CA THR A 221 -17.55 7.99 -9.75
C THR A 221 -16.62 7.69 -10.91
N ALA A 222 -17.08 6.83 -11.80
CA ALA A 222 -16.45 6.60 -13.09
C ALA A 222 -17.25 7.32 -14.17
N ILE A 223 -16.56 7.93 -15.13
CA ILE A 223 -17.12 8.95 -16.01
C ILE A 223 -16.67 8.66 -17.44
N VAL A 224 -17.65 8.59 -18.33
CA VAL A 224 -17.43 8.44 -19.76
C VAL A 224 -17.88 9.73 -20.43
N GLN A 225 -16.99 10.35 -21.19
CA GLN A 225 -17.22 11.60 -21.89
C GLN A 225 -16.68 11.52 -23.32
N GLN A 226 -17.49 11.93 -24.29
CA GLN A 226 -17.00 12.16 -25.65
C GLN A 226 -16.18 13.46 -25.67
N LEU A 227 -14.89 13.39 -26.00
CA LEU A 227 -14.04 14.58 -26.13
C LEU A 227 -14.04 15.15 -27.56
N SER A 228 -14.27 14.29 -28.55
CA SER A 228 -14.43 14.64 -29.97
C SER A 228 -15.21 13.55 -30.69
N PRO A 229 -15.64 13.70 -31.96
CA PRO A 229 -16.32 12.62 -32.69
C PRO A 229 -15.53 11.30 -32.78
N LYS A 230 -14.22 11.32 -32.51
CA LYS A 230 -13.33 10.15 -32.59
C LYS A 230 -12.82 9.67 -31.24
N THR A 231 -12.85 10.53 -30.21
CA THR A 231 -12.16 10.27 -28.95
C THR A 231 -13.13 10.24 -27.78
N VAL A 232 -13.11 9.13 -27.04
CA VAL A 232 -13.80 8.97 -25.76
C VAL A 232 -12.80 9.01 -24.62
N TYR A 233 -13.13 9.75 -23.59
CA TYR A 233 -12.46 9.74 -22.29
C TYR A 233 -13.24 8.89 -21.31
N PHE A 234 -12.54 8.02 -20.62
CA PHE A 234 -13.07 7.19 -19.56
C PHE A 234 -12.20 7.34 -18.31
N ALA A 235 -12.70 8.07 -17.31
CA ALA A 235 -12.07 8.18 -16.00
C ALA A 235 -12.63 7.11 -15.06
N TYR A 236 -11.74 6.49 -14.31
CA TYR A 236 -12.12 5.50 -13.32
C TYR A 236 -11.46 5.80 -11.97
N ASN A 237 -12.26 6.38 -11.04
CA ASN A 237 -11.80 6.85 -9.73
C ASN A 237 -12.58 6.15 -8.61
N PHE A 238 -12.27 4.89 -8.32
CA PHE A 238 -12.83 4.19 -7.15
C PHE A 238 -11.76 3.88 -6.11
N ILE A 239 -12.16 4.06 -4.84
CA ILE A 239 -11.31 3.88 -3.67
C ILE A 239 -11.58 2.50 -3.00
N GLU A 240 -12.58 1.72 -3.43
CA GLU A 240 -13.01 0.50 -2.70
C GLU A 240 -12.84 -0.83 -3.46
N TYR A 241 -12.56 -1.89 -2.70
CA TYR A 241 -12.17 -3.24 -3.15
C TYR A 241 -13.31 -4.09 -3.77
N ASP A 242 -14.58 -3.72 -3.54
CA ASP A 242 -15.76 -4.58 -3.85
C ASP A 242 -16.72 -3.98 -4.89
N ARG A 243 -16.17 -3.58 -6.04
CA ARG A 243 -16.96 -2.92 -7.11
C ARG A 243 -16.63 -3.36 -8.53
N THR A 244 -16.01 -4.53 -8.73
CA THR A 244 -15.82 -5.09 -10.08
C THR A 244 -17.15 -5.14 -10.84
N THR A 245 -18.25 -5.51 -10.18
CA THR A 245 -19.61 -5.51 -10.75
C THR A 245 -20.07 -4.12 -11.21
N LYS A 246 -19.71 -3.04 -10.49
CA LYS A 246 -20.09 -1.67 -10.88
C LYS A 246 -19.28 -1.18 -12.07
N LEU A 247 -17.99 -1.50 -12.12
CA LEU A 247 -17.16 -1.25 -13.30
C LEU A 247 -17.68 -2.04 -14.50
N ASP A 248 -17.96 -3.34 -14.33
CA ASP A 248 -18.50 -4.19 -15.39
C ASP A 248 -19.85 -3.65 -15.91
N ASN A 249 -20.74 -3.23 -15.01
CA ASN A 249 -22.03 -2.66 -15.38
C ASN A 249 -21.86 -1.32 -16.10
N LEU A 250 -21.00 -0.43 -15.60
CA LEU A 250 -20.71 0.84 -16.27
C LEU A 250 -20.11 0.60 -17.66
N MET A 251 -19.18 -0.33 -17.79
CA MET A 251 -18.59 -0.71 -19.07
C MET A 251 -19.64 -1.23 -20.04
N LYS A 252 -20.60 -2.04 -19.57
CA LYS A 252 -21.73 -2.52 -20.38
C LYS A 252 -22.66 -1.37 -20.80
N GLU A 253 -23.01 -0.50 -19.86
CA GLU A 253 -23.88 0.66 -20.10
C GLU A 253 -23.27 1.65 -21.09
N GLN A 254 -21.96 1.86 -21.00
CA GLN A 254 -21.22 2.82 -21.83
C GLN A 254 -20.57 2.15 -23.06
N TRP A 255 -20.80 0.85 -23.25
CA TRP A 255 -20.16 0.09 -24.32
C TRP A 255 -20.50 0.64 -25.70
N SER A 256 -21.75 1.09 -25.92
CA SER A 256 -22.15 1.69 -27.20
C SER A 256 -21.34 2.95 -27.53
N THR A 257 -21.07 3.80 -26.52
CA THR A 257 -20.24 5.01 -26.66
C THR A 257 -18.78 4.65 -26.94
N ILE A 258 -18.20 3.75 -26.13
CA ILE A 258 -16.79 3.35 -26.26
C ILE A 258 -16.55 2.63 -27.59
N SER A 259 -17.45 1.73 -27.97
CA SER A 259 -17.32 0.92 -29.18
C SER A 259 -17.55 1.70 -30.46
N GLN A 260 -17.99 2.96 -30.43
CA GLN A 260 -18.11 3.82 -31.61
C GLN A 260 -16.92 4.77 -31.80
N ALA A 261 -16.03 4.88 -30.81
CA ALA A 261 -14.88 5.76 -30.87
C ALA A 261 -13.72 5.14 -31.67
N GLU A 262 -12.92 5.98 -32.34
CA GLU A 262 -11.63 5.54 -32.90
C GLU A 262 -10.56 5.47 -31.78
N ASN A 263 -10.66 6.32 -30.75
CA ASN A 263 -9.67 6.50 -29.70
C ASN A 263 -10.29 6.42 -28.31
N LEU A 264 -9.59 5.77 -27.38
CA LEU A 264 -9.95 5.72 -25.96
C LEU A 264 -8.83 6.33 -25.11
N ILE A 265 -9.17 7.26 -24.23
CA ILE A 265 -8.30 7.73 -23.14
C ILE A 265 -8.84 7.16 -21.84
N PHE A 266 -8.14 6.19 -21.25
CA PHE A 266 -8.48 5.57 -19.99
C PHE A 266 -7.65 6.18 -18.84
N ASP A 267 -8.29 6.94 -17.97
CA ASP A 267 -7.64 7.69 -16.91
C ASP A 267 -7.75 6.98 -15.55
N MET A 268 -6.60 6.50 -15.08
CA MET A 268 -6.45 5.77 -13.84
C MET A 268 -5.65 6.54 -12.79
N ARG A 269 -5.34 7.82 -13.01
CA ARG A 269 -4.42 8.58 -12.15
C ARG A 269 -4.88 8.72 -10.70
N LYS A 270 -6.18 8.56 -10.43
CA LYS A 270 -6.76 8.57 -9.06
C LYS A 270 -7.36 7.21 -8.65
N SER A 271 -7.07 6.13 -9.36
CA SER A 271 -7.53 4.79 -9.00
C SER A 271 -6.72 4.26 -7.82
N ALA A 272 -7.24 4.41 -6.61
CA ALA A 272 -6.45 4.18 -5.41
C ALA A 272 -6.26 2.70 -5.02
N TYR A 273 -7.09 1.76 -5.49
CA TYR A 273 -7.07 0.38 -4.95
C TYR A 273 -7.28 -0.74 -5.95
N GLY A 274 -6.80 -1.93 -5.56
CA GLY A 274 -6.49 -3.12 -6.36
C GLY A 274 -7.67 -3.80 -7.06
N LEU A 275 -8.25 -3.13 -8.05
CA LEU A 275 -9.28 -3.70 -8.89
C LEU A 275 -8.67 -4.57 -9.99
N SER A 276 -9.34 -5.68 -10.24
CA SER A 276 -9.01 -6.59 -11.34
C SER A 276 -9.57 -6.03 -12.65
N LEU A 277 -8.71 -5.39 -13.46
CA LEU A 277 -9.05 -4.83 -14.78
C LEU A 277 -8.93 -5.83 -15.93
N TRP A 278 -8.78 -7.12 -15.62
CA TRP A 278 -8.55 -8.17 -16.62
C TRP A 278 -9.66 -8.28 -17.67
N HIS A 279 -10.90 -7.92 -17.33
CA HIS A 279 -12.03 -7.91 -18.28
C HIS A 279 -11.93 -6.81 -19.35
N LEU A 280 -11.12 -5.77 -19.12
CA LEU A 280 -10.87 -4.69 -20.10
C LEU A 280 -9.83 -5.08 -21.13
N VAL A 281 -8.97 -6.07 -20.84
CA VAL A 281 -7.89 -6.48 -21.74
C VAL A 281 -8.40 -6.88 -23.12
N PRO A 282 -9.43 -7.73 -23.27
CA PRO A 282 -9.99 -8.08 -24.57
C PRO A 282 -10.51 -6.89 -25.39
N VAL A 283 -10.88 -5.78 -24.74
CA VAL A 283 -11.38 -4.57 -25.40
C VAL A 283 -10.25 -3.70 -25.92
N MET A 284 -9.16 -3.62 -25.17
CA MET A 284 -8.07 -2.67 -25.38
C MET A 284 -6.91 -3.25 -26.20
N ALA A 285 -6.89 -4.56 -26.44
CA ALA A 285 -5.84 -5.25 -27.17
C ALA A 285 -6.16 -5.43 -28.68
N ASP A 286 -5.16 -5.35 -29.54
CA ASP A 286 -5.22 -5.65 -30.99
C ASP A 286 -4.83 -7.10 -31.34
N HIS A 287 -4.19 -7.81 -30.42
CA HIS A 287 -3.78 -9.20 -30.59
C HIS A 287 -3.83 -9.94 -29.25
N ASP A 288 -3.61 -11.25 -29.30
CA ASP A 288 -3.51 -12.07 -28.09
C ASP A 288 -2.42 -11.53 -27.17
N VAL A 289 -2.81 -11.10 -25.98
CA VAL A 289 -1.86 -10.72 -24.94
C VAL A 289 -1.83 -11.78 -23.85
N VAL A 290 -0.65 -12.00 -23.30
CA VAL A 290 -0.42 -13.11 -22.37
C VAL A 290 -0.14 -12.58 -20.99
N LYS A 291 -0.96 -13.04 -20.04
CA LYS A 291 -0.68 -12.92 -18.62
C LYS A 291 -0.06 -14.21 -18.12
N TYR A 292 1.10 -14.07 -17.52
CA TYR A 292 1.79 -15.18 -16.91
C TYR A 292 1.47 -15.23 -15.42
N GLY A 293 1.43 -16.45 -14.89
CA GLY A 293 1.23 -16.69 -13.48
C GLY A 293 2.45 -16.31 -12.66
N SER A 294 2.58 -16.92 -11.48
CA SER A 294 3.71 -16.66 -10.60
C SER A 294 4.17 -17.93 -9.93
N ASP A 295 5.49 -18.09 -9.90
CA ASP A 295 6.17 -19.23 -9.32
C ASP A 295 6.05 -19.15 -7.81
N LEU A 296 5.53 -20.21 -7.21
CA LEU A 296 5.37 -20.29 -5.77
C LEU A 296 6.67 -20.79 -5.14
N TYR A 297 7.19 -20.05 -4.15
CA TYR A 297 8.32 -20.48 -3.36
C TYR A 297 7.89 -21.50 -2.30
N ALA A 298 8.17 -22.77 -2.57
CA ALA A 298 7.65 -23.91 -1.82
C ALA A 298 8.52 -24.27 -0.62
N SER A 299 8.73 -23.31 0.29
CA SER A 299 9.36 -23.60 1.57
C SER A 299 8.45 -24.43 2.48
N PRO A 300 8.97 -25.08 3.55
CA PRO A 300 8.13 -25.80 4.50
C PRO A 300 6.99 -24.95 5.07
N ALA A 301 7.26 -23.70 5.42
CA ALA A 301 6.24 -22.78 5.93
C ALA A 301 5.20 -22.39 4.87
N THR A 302 5.61 -22.16 3.61
CA THR A 302 4.66 -21.94 2.51
C THR A 302 3.78 -23.17 2.26
N ARG A 303 4.36 -24.38 2.32
CA ARG A 303 3.60 -25.64 2.21
C ARG A 303 2.53 -25.75 3.28
N THR A 304 2.89 -25.54 4.54
CA THR A 304 1.93 -25.55 5.65
C THR A 304 0.86 -24.47 5.48
N TYR A 305 1.24 -23.27 5.02
CA TYR A 305 0.29 -22.20 4.78
C TYR A 305 -0.74 -22.57 3.71
N VAL A 306 -0.30 -23.04 2.54
CA VAL A 306 -1.21 -23.41 1.44
C VAL A 306 -2.12 -24.58 1.85
N GLN A 307 -1.58 -25.58 2.56
CA GLN A 307 -2.36 -26.68 3.13
C GLN A 307 -3.44 -26.18 4.10
N ALA A 308 -3.10 -25.29 5.03
CA ALA A 308 -4.05 -24.73 5.98
C ALA A 308 -5.09 -23.83 5.29
N ALA A 309 -4.69 -23.08 4.27
CA ALA A 309 -5.55 -22.13 3.58
C ALA A 309 -6.64 -22.83 2.73
N LYS A 310 -6.37 -24.04 2.22
CA LYS A 310 -7.37 -24.93 1.58
C LYS A 310 -8.61 -25.15 2.45
N TYR A 311 -8.46 -25.16 3.77
CA TYR A 311 -9.53 -25.46 4.72
C TYR A 311 -10.22 -24.22 5.31
N LYS A 312 -9.81 -23.00 4.94
CA LYS A 312 -10.33 -21.75 5.52
C LYS A 312 -11.45 -21.06 4.73
N GLN A 313 -12.05 -21.71 3.72
CA GLN A 313 -13.13 -21.15 2.86
C GLN A 313 -12.83 -19.79 2.21
N ARG A 314 -11.57 -19.32 2.21
CA ARG A 314 -11.16 -18.04 1.60
C ARG A 314 -10.95 -18.12 0.09
N PHE A 315 -11.07 -19.31 -0.49
CA PHE A 315 -10.87 -19.54 -1.91
C PHE A 315 -12.18 -19.96 -2.57
N THR A 316 -12.39 -19.47 -3.79
CA THR A 316 -13.39 -20.02 -4.70
C THR A 316 -13.09 -21.49 -4.98
N ASN A 317 -14.06 -22.26 -5.50
CA ASN A 317 -13.83 -23.67 -5.88
C ASN A 317 -12.61 -23.83 -6.80
N LYS A 318 -12.40 -22.87 -7.71
CA LYS A 318 -11.20 -22.77 -8.55
C LYS A 318 -9.94 -22.56 -7.71
N GLY A 319 -9.94 -21.60 -6.78
CA GLY A 319 -8.80 -21.38 -5.88
C GLY A 319 -8.48 -22.56 -4.96
N ILE A 320 -9.48 -23.37 -4.56
CA ILE A 320 -9.28 -24.61 -3.81
C ILE A 320 -8.60 -25.68 -4.69
N ALA A 321 -9.03 -25.81 -5.95
CA ALA A 321 -8.40 -26.73 -6.91
C ALA A 321 -6.96 -26.31 -7.23
N ASP A 322 -6.73 -25.01 -7.44
CA ASP A 322 -5.40 -24.44 -7.67
C ASP A 322 -4.51 -24.67 -6.44
N ALA A 323 -5.00 -24.42 -5.22
CA ALA A 323 -4.28 -24.73 -3.98
C ALA A 323 -3.97 -26.23 -3.84
N GLY A 324 -4.89 -27.12 -4.23
CA GLY A 324 -4.66 -28.56 -4.28
C GLY A 324 -3.51 -28.94 -5.22
N ASN A 325 -3.47 -28.34 -6.42
CA ASN A 325 -2.39 -28.54 -7.38
C ASN A 325 -1.05 -28.03 -6.86
N TYR A 326 -1.04 -26.86 -6.20
CA TYR A 326 0.16 -26.33 -5.54
C TYR A 326 0.67 -27.28 -4.46
N ILE A 327 -0.20 -27.83 -3.61
CA ILE A 327 0.19 -28.78 -2.55
C ILE A 327 0.83 -30.03 -3.14
N THR A 328 0.23 -30.62 -4.17
CA THR A 328 0.77 -31.82 -4.84
C THR A 328 2.16 -31.56 -5.40
N LYS A 329 2.35 -30.43 -6.09
CA LYS A 329 3.67 -30.06 -6.64
C LYS A 329 4.69 -29.73 -5.55
N ALA A 330 4.27 -29.07 -4.47
CA ALA A 330 5.14 -28.70 -3.37
C ALA A 330 5.71 -29.91 -2.62
N ASN A 331 4.93 -30.99 -2.55
CA ASN A 331 5.34 -32.24 -1.91
C ASN A 331 6.37 -33.03 -2.75
N ASN A 332 6.57 -32.67 -4.01
CA ASN A 332 7.60 -33.28 -4.87
C ASN A 332 9.00 -32.65 -4.69
N ASN A 333 9.26 -31.94 -3.58
CA ASN A 333 10.54 -31.36 -3.17
C ASN A 333 11.17 -30.31 -4.12
N ALA A 334 10.41 -29.72 -5.04
CA ALA A 334 10.87 -28.54 -5.76
C ALA A 334 10.80 -27.29 -4.86
N TRP A 335 11.87 -26.47 -4.84
CA TRP A 335 11.89 -25.19 -4.12
C TRP A 335 11.02 -24.12 -4.78
N TRP A 336 10.85 -24.24 -6.10
CA TRP A 336 9.96 -23.41 -6.90
C TRP A 336 8.93 -24.30 -7.57
N ILE A 337 7.67 -23.91 -7.47
CA ILE A 337 6.59 -24.54 -8.21
C ILE A 337 6.23 -23.59 -9.34
N PRO A 338 6.56 -23.95 -10.59
CA PRO A 338 6.22 -23.12 -11.72
C PRO A 338 4.73 -22.84 -11.76
N ALA A 339 4.36 -21.60 -12.04
CA ALA A 339 2.99 -21.35 -12.47
C ALA A 339 2.80 -21.92 -13.88
N ASP A 340 2.06 -23.01 -13.98
CA ASP A 340 1.54 -23.51 -15.27
C ASP A 340 0.48 -22.55 -15.86
N ALA A 341 0.03 -21.56 -15.09
CA ALA A 341 -1.03 -20.64 -15.48
C ALA A 341 -0.51 -19.60 -16.49
N LYS A 342 -0.59 -19.93 -17.77
CA LYS A 342 -0.61 -18.97 -18.87
C LYS A 342 -2.07 -18.63 -19.17
N GLU A 343 -2.46 -17.38 -18.95
CA GLU A 343 -3.78 -16.88 -19.33
C GLU A 343 -3.61 -16.04 -20.59
N VAL A 344 -4.29 -16.43 -21.67
CA VAL A 344 -4.28 -15.70 -22.94
C VAL A 344 -5.58 -14.91 -23.03
N TYR A 345 -5.47 -13.60 -23.23
CA TYR A 345 -6.61 -12.74 -23.48
C TYR A 345 -6.74 -12.51 -24.97
N HIS A 346 -7.86 -12.96 -25.53
CA HIS A 346 -8.18 -12.79 -26.93
C HIS A 346 -8.95 -11.48 -27.14
N PRO A 347 -8.54 -10.62 -28.10
CA PRO A 347 -9.28 -9.42 -28.45
C PRO A 347 -10.74 -9.71 -28.84
N VAL A 348 -11.66 -8.85 -28.42
CA VAL A 348 -13.04 -8.86 -28.88
C VAL A 348 -13.12 -8.18 -30.24
N LYS A 349 -13.69 -8.86 -31.23
CA LYS A 349 -13.98 -8.26 -32.54
C LYS A 349 -15.16 -7.28 -32.41
N SER A 350 -14.88 -5.97 -32.43
CA SER A 350 -15.88 -4.89 -32.46
C SER A 350 -16.09 -4.36 -33.90
N PRO A 351 -17.31 -3.91 -34.29
CA PRO A 351 -17.57 -3.32 -35.62
C PRO A 351 -16.73 -2.07 -35.89
N VAL A 352 -16.50 -1.25 -34.87
CA VAL A 352 -15.52 -0.16 -34.87
C VAL A 352 -14.44 -0.57 -33.86
N GLN A 353 -13.27 -0.91 -34.41
CA GLN A 353 -12.12 -1.32 -33.62
C GLN A 353 -11.40 -0.04 -33.15
N LEU A 354 -11.15 0.05 -31.85
CA LEU A 354 -10.27 1.08 -31.30
C LEU A 354 -8.94 1.04 -32.06
N LYS A 355 -8.45 2.21 -32.45
CA LYS A 355 -7.16 2.38 -33.13
C LYS A 355 -6.06 2.77 -32.17
N HIS A 356 -6.41 3.54 -31.14
CA HIS A 356 -5.48 4.00 -30.13
C HIS A 356 -6.13 3.96 -28.74
N VAL A 357 -5.38 3.47 -27.77
CA VAL A 357 -5.74 3.44 -26.35
C VAL A 357 -4.63 4.15 -25.58
N VAL A 358 -4.94 5.28 -24.97
CA VAL A 358 -4.03 5.95 -24.03
C VAL A 358 -4.45 5.60 -22.62
N ILE A 359 -3.50 5.15 -21.80
CA ILE A 359 -3.73 4.91 -20.37
C ILE A 359 -2.96 5.96 -19.57
N LEU A 360 -3.68 6.79 -18.80
CA LEU A 360 -3.09 7.81 -17.94
C LEU A 360 -2.89 7.25 -16.53
N VAL A 361 -1.67 7.33 -16.02
CA VAL A 361 -1.27 6.69 -14.75
C VAL A 361 -0.37 7.60 -13.93
N ASN A 362 -0.60 7.70 -12.62
CA ASN A 362 0.29 8.44 -11.72
C ASN A 362 0.91 7.53 -10.66
N GLU A 363 0.09 7.07 -9.73
CA GLU A 363 0.48 6.08 -8.73
C GLU A 363 -0.29 4.79 -8.97
N VAL A 364 0.38 3.66 -8.83
CA VAL A 364 -0.24 2.34 -9.04
C VAL A 364 0.01 1.44 -7.85
N ASN A 365 -0.96 0.57 -7.62
CA ASN A 365 -0.79 -0.61 -6.79
C ASN A 365 -0.32 -1.80 -7.64
N ASP A 366 -0.01 -2.91 -6.95
CA ASP A 366 0.50 -4.13 -7.57
C ASP A 366 -0.43 -4.68 -8.67
N LEU A 367 -1.75 -4.68 -8.44
CA LEU A 367 -2.71 -5.21 -9.42
C LEU A 367 -2.81 -4.35 -10.68
N THR A 368 -2.74 -3.03 -10.53
CA THR A 368 -2.71 -2.10 -11.65
C THR A 368 -1.41 -2.22 -12.42
N ALA A 369 -0.26 -2.29 -11.74
CA ALA A 369 1.03 -2.53 -12.39
C ALA A 369 1.02 -3.81 -13.23
N ARG A 370 0.38 -4.88 -12.74
CA ARG A 370 0.21 -6.14 -13.48
C ARG A 370 -0.69 -6.01 -14.70
N PHE A 371 -1.80 -5.28 -14.57
CA PHE A 371 -2.66 -4.98 -15.71
C PHE A 371 -1.87 -4.24 -16.79
N LEU A 372 -1.11 -3.21 -16.40
CA LEU A 372 -0.26 -2.44 -17.30
C LEU A 372 0.81 -3.30 -17.98
N ASP A 373 1.43 -4.23 -17.24
CA ASP A 373 2.43 -5.16 -17.79
C ASP A 373 1.87 -6.11 -18.85
N VAL A 374 0.60 -6.51 -18.72
CA VAL A 374 -0.08 -7.34 -19.71
C VAL A 374 -0.54 -6.50 -20.90
N ILE A 375 -1.25 -5.40 -20.64
CA ILE A 375 -1.92 -4.65 -21.71
C ILE A 375 -0.93 -3.88 -22.60
N ARG A 376 0.27 -3.54 -22.10
CA ARG A 376 1.35 -2.92 -22.90
C ARG A 376 1.90 -3.82 -24.01
N GLN A 377 1.54 -5.11 -24.02
CA GLN A 377 1.87 -6.00 -25.14
C GLN A 377 1.12 -5.59 -26.42
N SER A 378 -0.06 -4.97 -26.29
CA SER A 378 -0.83 -4.47 -27.43
C SER A 378 -0.17 -3.27 -28.11
N ASN A 379 -0.24 -3.22 -29.45
CA ASN A 379 0.27 -2.07 -30.21
C ASN A 379 -0.68 -0.86 -30.19
N LEU A 380 -1.91 -1.01 -29.69
CA LEU A 380 -2.85 0.11 -29.54
C LEU A 380 -2.51 0.98 -28.33
N VAL A 381 -1.77 0.44 -27.38
CA VAL A 381 -1.69 0.97 -26.02
C VAL A 381 -0.48 1.87 -25.86
N THR A 382 -0.75 3.11 -25.42
CA THR A 382 0.25 4.10 -25.02
C THR A 382 0.07 4.39 -23.54
N ILE A 383 1.12 4.18 -22.74
CA ILE A 383 1.09 4.51 -21.31
C ILE A 383 1.69 5.89 -21.11
N ILE A 384 0.93 6.79 -20.48
CA ILE A 384 1.39 8.12 -20.10
C ILE A 384 1.48 8.20 -18.57
N ALA A 385 2.67 8.52 -18.05
CA ALA A 385 2.90 8.65 -16.61
C ALA A 385 3.91 9.74 -16.26
N ALA A 386 3.99 10.12 -14.98
CA ALA A 386 4.95 11.11 -14.51
C ALA A 386 6.33 10.52 -14.21
N LYS A 387 6.36 9.22 -13.93
CA LYS A 387 7.53 8.47 -13.46
C LYS A 387 7.43 7.02 -13.94
N PRO A 388 8.57 6.29 -14.01
CA PRO A 388 8.55 4.85 -14.18
C PRO A 388 7.62 4.17 -13.18
N ILE A 389 6.83 3.23 -13.66
CA ILE A 389 5.80 2.55 -12.88
C ILE A 389 6.40 1.29 -12.25
N PRO A 390 6.43 1.14 -10.92
CA PRO A 390 6.95 -0.07 -10.27
C PRO A 390 6.19 -1.32 -10.72
N LEU A 391 6.91 -2.37 -11.08
CA LEU A 391 6.33 -3.68 -11.41
C LEU A 391 6.12 -4.49 -10.12
N ALA A 392 4.96 -5.13 -10.02
CA ALA A 392 4.68 -6.06 -8.93
C ALA A 392 5.48 -7.36 -9.13
N GLN A 393 6.64 -7.47 -8.51
CA GLN A 393 7.52 -8.63 -8.68
C GLN A 393 7.06 -9.87 -7.91
N TYR A 394 6.37 -9.64 -6.79
CA TYR A 394 5.92 -10.67 -5.88
C TYR A 394 4.41 -10.63 -5.71
N ASN A 395 3.85 -11.77 -5.36
CA ASN A 395 2.42 -11.94 -5.18
C ASN A 395 2.12 -13.09 -4.20
N LEU A 396 0.83 -13.38 -4.05
CA LEU A 396 0.30 -14.29 -3.03
C LEU A 396 0.78 -13.93 -1.63
N ASN A 397 0.13 -12.91 -1.05
CA ASN A 397 0.42 -12.47 0.30
C ASN A 397 -0.08 -13.50 1.33
N GLY A 398 0.85 -14.14 2.03
CA GLY A 398 0.59 -15.05 3.13
C GLY A 398 0.64 -14.33 4.47
N GLN A 399 -0.34 -14.61 5.33
CA GLN A 399 -0.38 -14.13 6.72
C GLN A 399 0.18 -15.18 7.66
N PHE A 400 1.39 -14.97 8.18
CA PHE A 400 2.09 -15.87 9.08
C PHE A 400 1.99 -15.38 10.51
N LEU A 401 1.32 -16.15 11.37
CA LEU A 401 1.23 -15.83 12.80
C LEU A 401 2.63 -15.90 13.45
N LEU A 402 2.96 -14.85 14.20
CA LEU A 402 4.20 -14.73 14.99
C LEU A 402 3.91 -14.88 16.48
N SER A 403 2.78 -14.31 16.92
CA SER A 403 2.23 -14.45 18.26
C SER A 403 0.70 -14.45 18.18
N LYS A 404 0.01 -14.45 19.33
CA LYS A 404 -1.47 -14.39 19.38
C LYS A 404 -2.01 -13.14 18.68
N ASP A 405 -1.30 -12.03 18.81
CA ASP A 405 -1.76 -10.72 18.37
C ASP A 405 -0.90 -10.15 17.23
N ALA A 406 0.13 -10.86 16.75
CA ALA A 406 1.03 -10.39 15.70
C ALA A 406 1.18 -11.39 14.54
N TYR A 407 1.30 -10.86 13.33
CA TYR A 407 1.52 -11.62 12.10
C TYR A 407 2.39 -10.88 11.10
N ALA A 408 3.06 -11.63 10.23
CA ALA A 408 3.76 -11.11 9.06
C ALA A 408 2.93 -11.35 7.80
N ASN A 409 2.78 -10.31 6.99
CA ASN A 409 2.36 -10.40 5.60
C ASN A 409 3.61 -10.61 4.75
N ILE A 410 3.72 -11.75 4.07
CA ILE A 410 4.88 -12.14 3.27
C ILE A 410 4.41 -12.60 1.90
N TYR A 411 4.95 -12.03 0.82
CA TYR A 411 4.69 -12.53 -0.53
C TYR A 411 5.44 -13.84 -0.78
N MET A 412 4.70 -14.91 -1.08
CA MET A 412 5.24 -16.26 -1.23
C MET A 412 5.45 -16.67 -2.68
N ALA A 413 5.03 -15.86 -3.64
CA ALA A 413 5.20 -16.15 -5.05
C ALA A 413 5.87 -14.97 -5.77
N ARG A 414 6.55 -15.28 -6.87
CA ARG A 414 7.30 -14.35 -7.72
C ARG A 414 6.78 -14.45 -9.13
N GLN A 415 6.62 -13.35 -9.84
CA GLN A 415 6.20 -13.40 -11.24
C GLN A 415 7.16 -14.22 -12.11
N THR A 416 6.59 -15.04 -13.00
CA THR A 416 7.40 -15.84 -13.93
C THR A 416 7.94 -14.97 -15.06
N ASN A 417 9.04 -15.42 -15.67
CA ASN A 417 9.87 -14.94 -16.81
C ASN A 417 9.48 -13.75 -17.72
N THR A 418 8.27 -13.19 -17.71
CA THR A 418 7.90 -11.99 -18.50
C THR A 418 8.64 -10.72 -18.14
N THR A 419 9.01 -10.56 -16.87
CA THR A 419 9.83 -9.42 -16.45
C THR A 419 11.31 -9.68 -16.65
N VAL A 420 11.73 -10.87 -17.12
CA VAL A 420 13.15 -11.18 -17.34
C VAL A 420 13.51 -10.90 -18.80
N GLN A 421 13.77 -9.63 -19.12
CA GLN A 421 14.33 -9.28 -20.43
C GLN A 421 15.85 -9.48 -20.36
N ASN A 422 16.39 -10.37 -21.20
CA ASN A 422 17.84 -10.70 -21.22
C ASN A 422 18.41 -11.18 -19.88
N GLY A 423 17.63 -11.91 -19.08
CA GLY A 423 18.10 -12.40 -17.76
C GLY A 423 17.98 -11.37 -16.63
N ILE A 424 17.50 -10.15 -16.90
CA ILE A 424 17.36 -9.09 -15.90
C ILE A 424 15.89 -8.91 -15.53
N LEU A 425 15.59 -9.04 -14.24
CA LEU A 425 14.28 -8.75 -13.68
C LEU A 425 13.96 -7.25 -13.82
N GLN A 426 13.01 -6.92 -14.68
CA GLN A 426 12.46 -5.60 -14.84
C GLN A 426 11.77 -5.18 -13.53
N LYS A 427 12.22 -4.05 -12.98
CA LYS A 427 11.65 -3.47 -11.76
C LYS A 427 10.59 -2.41 -12.06
N PHE A 428 10.57 -1.88 -13.28
CA PHE A 428 9.68 -0.80 -13.67
C PHE A 428 9.16 -0.97 -15.10
N ILE A 429 7.94 -0.52 -15.35
CA ILE A 429 7.43 -0.21 -16.69
C ILE A 429 7.85 1.23 -17.01
N THR A 430 8.61 1.40 -18.07
CA THR A 430 8.90 2.73 -18.62
C THR A 430 7.64 3.22 -19.35
N PRO A 431 7.06 4.38 -18.99
CA PRO A 431 5.92 4.91 -19.71
C PRO A 431 6.33 5.26 -21.16
N THR A 432 5.40 5.07 -22.10
CA THR A 432 5.59 5.45 -23.50
C THR A 432 5.82 6.97 -23.62
N ILE A 433 5.10 7.76 -22.83
CA ILE A 433 5.24 9.22 -22.76
C ILE A 433 5.35 9.63 -21.29
N THR A 434 6.33 10.48 -20.98
CA THR A 434 6.48 11.07 -19.65
C THR A 434 5.93 12.49 -19.63
N LEU A 435 4.99 12.79 -18.73
CA LEU A 435 4.45 14.14 -18.53
C LEU A 435 4.68 14.64 -17.11
N SER A 436 4.95 15.93 -16.97
CA SER A 436 5.02 16.61 -15.69
C SER A 436 3.65 16.64 -15.00
N PRO A 437 3.58 16.53 -13.67
CA PRO A 437 2.31 16.65 -12.94
C PRO A 437 1.57 17.99 -13.10
N LYS A 438 2.24 19.02 -13.66
CA LYS A 438 1.65 20.35 -13.91
C LYS A 438 0.97 20.48 -15.28
N GLU A 439 1.10 19.47 -16.14
CA GLU A 439 0.55 19.51 -17.50
C GLU A 439 -0.91 19.04 -17.54
N ASP A 440 -1.64 19.45 -18.59
CA ASP A 440 -2.98 18.94 -18.86
C ASP A 440 -2.90 17.62 -19.64
N TRP A 441 -2.81 16.52 -18.90
CA TRP A 441 -2.59 15.19 -19.49
C TRP A 441 -3.74 14.75 -20.39
N ILE A 442 -4.98 15.15 -20.08
CA ILE A 442 -6.15 14.75 -20.89
C ILE A 442 -6.08 15.43 -22.24
N LYS A 443 -5.82 16.75 -22.25
CA LYS A 443 -5.66 17.51 -23.49
C LYS A 443 -4.49 17.00 -24.32
N LEU A 444 -3.34 16.75 -23.70
CA LEU A 444 -2.15 16.25 -24.39
C LEU A 444 -2.37 14.84 -24.94
N ALA A 445 -3.02 13.96 -24.18
CA ALA A 445 -3.40 12.63 -24.65
C ALA A 445 -4.35 12.68 -25.84
N GLN A 446 -5.36 13.56 -25.80
CA GLN A 446 -6.27 13.77 -26.92
C GLN A 446 -5.53 14.25 -28.17
N GLN A 447 -4.70 15.28 -28.03
CA GLN A 447 -3.89 15.80 -29.13
C GLN A 447 -2.99 14.71 -29.73
N TYR A 448 -2.37 13.90 -28.87
CA TYR A 448 -1.54 12.78 -29.29
C TYR A 448 -2.33 11.78 -30.15
N VAL A 449 -3.42 11.20 -29.63
CA VAL A 449 -4.18 10.16 -30.38
C VAL A 449 -4.85 10.69 -31.64
N GLU A 450 -5.23 11.97 -31.68
CA GLU A 450 -5.84 12.59 -32.86
C GLU A 450 -4.80 12.98 -33.93
N SER A 451 -3.53 13.12 -33.55
CA SER A 451 -2.43 13.39 -34.48
C SER A 451 -1.87 12.14 -35.16
N LEU A 452 -2.14 10.94 -34.61
CA LEU A 452 -1.61 9.70 -35.16
C LEU A 452 -2.25 9.38 -36.53
N PRO A 453 -1.45 8.91 -37.51
CA PRO A 453 -1.98 8.50 -38.79
C PRO A 453 -2.95 7.32 -38.59
N ARG A 454 -4.03 7.30 -39.37
CA ARG A 454 -4.96 6.17 -39.38
C ARG A 454 -4.18 4.90 -39.72
N LEU A 455 -4.11 3.95 -38.77
CA LEU A 455 -3.61 2.61 -39.04
C LEU A 455 -4.36 2.07 -40.26
N GLN A 456 -3.63 1.85 -41.36
CA GLN A 456 -4.18 1.20 -42.54
C GLN A 456 -4.43 -0.27 -42.16
N LYS A 457 -5.68 -0.70 -42.35
CA LYS A 457 -6.13 -2.06 -42.02
C LYS A 457 -5.51 -3.11 -42.94
#